data_AF-A0AAU9TRM1-F1
#
_entry.id   AF-A0AAU9TRM1-F1
#
_cell.length_a   1.000
_cell.length_b   1.000
_cell.length_c   1.000
_cell.angle_alpha   90.00
_cell.angle_beta   90.00
_cell.angle_gamma   90.00
#
_symmetry.space_group_name_H-M   'P 1'
#
loop_
_entity.id
_entity.type
_entity.pdbx_description
1 polymer ?
#
loop_
_entity_poly.entity_id
_entity_poly.type
_entity_poly.pdbx_seq_one_letter_code
_entity_poly.pdbx_strand_id
1 'polypeptide(L)'
;MAMWIRKVNEAAEWYSWNEKQIVHYAIPKLQGVAKRWYEGLPSVFFSWSEWQTKLLSAFPSEENYGQMLADMLARRARFNDSLEDYFYEKVTLINRCNITGKRAVECVLHGIDDRAVRLGAEAAQYEDLDKLLSYLKNARNVKPIPDR
;
A
#
# COMPACT_ATOMS: atom_id res chain seq x y z
N MET A 1 4.37 -3.85 -11.13
CA MET A 1 3.54 -3.83 -12.36
C MET A 1 2.24 -4.62 -12.19
N ALA A 2 2.28 -5.88 -11.71
CA ALA A 2 1.09 -6.73 -11.55
C ALA A 2 -0.06 -6.09 -10.77
N MET A 3 0.24 -5.43 -9.63
CA MET A 3 -0.76 -4.74 -8.83
C MET A 3 -1.43 -3.59 -9.61
N TRP A 4 -0.68 -2.83 -10.41
CA TRP A 4 -1.23 -1.75 -11.21
C TRP A 4 -2.18 -2.28 -12.29
N ILE A 5 -1.80 -3.35 -12.99
CA ILE A 5 -2.66 -4.03 -13.97
C ILE A 5 -3.97 -4.50 -13.33
N ARG A 6 -3.91 -5.10 -12.13
CA ARG A 6 -5.10 -5.54 -11.40
C ARG A 6 -6.08 -4.38 -11.14
N LYS A 7 -5.57 -3.23 -10.68
CA LYS A 7 -6.40 -2.03 -10.46
C LYS A 7 -7.05 -1.51 -11.75
N VAL A 8 -6.33 -1.56 -12.87
CA VAL A 8 -6.89 -1.20 -14.18
C VAL A 8 -8.02 -2.16 -14.56
N ASN A 9 -7.85 -3.46 -14.34
CA ASN A 9 -8.87 -4.48 -14.64
C ASN A 9 -10.11 -4.32 -13.74
N GLU A 10 -9.93 -4.10 -12.44
CA GLU A 10 -11.03 -3.83 -11.50
C GLU A 10 -11.84 -2.59 -11.94
N ALA A 11 -11.16 -1.51 -12.37
CA ALA A 11 -11.83 -0.32 -12.90
C ALA A 11 -12.54 -0.59 -14.23
N ALA A 12 -11.90 -1.32 -15.13
CA ALA A 12 -12.49 -1.70 -16.42
C ALA A 12 -13.76 -2.54 -16.26
N GLU A 13 -13.75 -3.47 -15.31
CA GLU A 13 -14.90 -4.29 -14.97
C GLU A 13 -16.04 -3.43 -14.40
N TRP A 14 -15.73 -2.55 -13.45
CA TRP A 14 -16.73 -1.67 -12.83
C TRP A 14 -17.43 -0.75 -13.83
N TYR A 15 -16.69 -0.23 -14.81
CA TYR A 15 -17.24 0.63 -15.86
C TYR A 15 -17.63 -0.12 -17.15
N SER A 16 -17.50 -1.45 -17.18
CA SER A 16 -17.78 -2.28 -18.36
C SER A 16 -17.03 -1.82 -19.62
N TRP A 17 -15.75 -1.48 -19.49
CA TRP A 17 -14.92 -1.03 -20.61
C TRP A 17 -14.61 -2.18 -21.58
N ASN A 18 -14.65 -1.87 -22.87
CA ASN A 18 -14.10 -2.76 -23.90
C ASN A 18 -12.57 -2.61 -24.00
N GLU A 19 -11.90 -3.57 -24.64
CA GLU A 19 -10.42 -3.58 -24.72
C GLU A 19 -9.81 -2.27 -25.24
N LYS A 20 -10.42 -1.64 -26.23
CA LYS A 20 -9.91 -0.37 -26.80
C LYS A 20 -9.96 0.76 -25.78
N GLN A 21 -11.03 0.82 -24.98
CA GLN A 21 -11.16 1.80 -23.89
C GLN A 21 -10.13 1.55 -22.79
N ILE A 22 -9.87 0.28 -22.45
CA ILE A 22 -8.86 -0.07 -21.43
C ILE A 22 -7.46 0.36 -21.90
N VAL A 23 -7.09 0.02 -23.13
CA VAL A 23 -5.79 0.41 -23.72
C VAL A 23 -5.67 1.93 -23.77
N HIS A 24 -6.72 2.63 -24.22
CA HIS A 24 -6.74 4.09 -24.28
C HIS A 24 -6.59 4.75 -22.90
N TYR A 25 -7.16 4.13 -21.84
CA TYR A 25 -7.03 4.61 -20.47
C TYR A 25 -5.65 4.31 -19.86
N ALA A 26 -5.15 3.09 -20.06
CA ALA A 26 -4.02 2.55 -19.31
C ALA A 26 -2.66 2.98 -19.88
N ILE A 27 -2.49 2.92 -21.20
CA ILE A 27 -1.19 3.17 -21.84
C ILE A 27 -0.67 4.59 -21.63
N PRO A 28 -1.48 5.67 -21.75
CA PRO A 28 -1.00 7.03 -21.51
C PRO A 28 -0.57 7.30 -20.06
N LYS A 29 -0.98 6.45 -19.10
CA LYS A 29 -0.63 6.58 -17.69
C LYS A 29 0.73 5.96 -17.35
N LEU A 30 1.38 5.29 -18.31
CA LEU A 30 2.76 4.86 -18.14
C LEU A 30 3.68 6.07 -18.01
N GLN A 31 4.58 6.03 -17.03
CA GLN A 31 5.53 7.11 -16.75
C GLN A 31 6.95 6.56 -16.61
N GLY A 32 7.94 7.45 -16.67
CA GLY A 32 9.35 7.11 -16.49
C GLY A 32 9.84 6.04 -17.47
N VAL A 33 10.45 4.98 -16.94
CA VAL A 33 11.02 3.88 -17.73
C VAL A 33 9.94 3.14 -18.53
N ALA A 34 8.74 2.99 -17.97
CA ALA A 34 7.63 2.32 -18.66
C ALA A 34 7.15 3.11 -19.89
N LYS A 35 7.16 4.44 -19.81
CA LYS A 35 6.83 5.31 -20.96
C LYS A 35 7.87 5.18 -22.08
N ARG A 36 9.16 5.24 -21.74
CA ARG A 36 10.25 5.10 -22.72
C ARG A 36 10.25 3.73 -23.40
N TRP A 37 9.97 2.67 -22.63
CA TRP A 37 9.80 1.33 -23.17
C TRP A 37 8.65 1.27 -24.18
N TYR A 38 7.49 1.85 -23.84
CA TYR A 38 6.35 1.94 -24.74
C TYR A 38 6.68 2.70 -26.04
N GLU A 39 7.33 3.86 -25.94
CA GLU A 39 7.75 4.67 -27.10
C GLU A 39 8.77 3.95 -28.01
N GLY A 40 9.51 2.98 -27.47
CA GLY A 40 10.47 2.16 -28.22
C GLY A 40 9.88 0.94 -28.92
N LEU A 41 8.57 0.67 -28.79
CA LEU A 41 7.96 -0.50 -29.43
C LEU A 41 7.72 -0.28 -30.93
N PRO A 42 7.96 -1.30 -31.79
CA PRO A 42 7.78 -1.18 -33.23
C PRO A 42 6.30 -1.15 -33.67
N SER A 43 5.39 -1.54 -32.78
CA SER A 43 3.94 -1.49 -32.97
C SER A 43 3.29 -1.25 -31.61
N VAL A 44 2.12 -0.64 -31.62
CA VAL A 44 1.25 -0.43 -30.45
C VAL A 44 -0.12 -1.07 -30.62
N PHE A 45 -0.33 -1.79 -31.74
CA PHE A 45 -1.58 -2.47 -32.05
C PHE A 45 -1.63 -3.83 -31.35
N PHE A 46 -1.93 -3.80 -30.05
CA PHE A 46 -2.09 -4.99 -29.22
C PHE A 46 -3.42 -4.94 -28.47
N SER A 47 -4.03 -6.11 -28.29
CA SER A 47 -5.14 -6.32 -27.35
C SER A 47 -4.71 -5.99 -25.92
N TRP A 48 -5.68 -5.79 -25.03
CA TRP A 48 -5.35 -5.52 -23.63
C TRP A 48 -4.62 -6.71 -22.99
N SER A 49 -5.02 -7.94 -23.31
CA SER A 49 -4.36 -9.17 -22.83
C SER A 49 -2.88 -9.25 -23.25
N GLU A 50 -2.57 -8.90 -24.51
CA GLU A 50 -1.19 -8.82 -25.00
C GLU A 50 -0.40 -7.71 -24.30
N TRP A 51 -1.03 -6.56 -24.06
CA TRP A 51 -0.41 -5.48 -23.28
C TRP A 51 -0.06 -5.92 -21.85
N GLN A 52 -0.97 -6.62 -21.16
CA GLN A 52 -0.71 -7.16 -19.82
C GLN A 52 0.50 -8.08 -19.84
N THR A 53 0.56 -9.00 -20.81
CA THR A 53 1.68 -9.95 -20.95
C THR A 53 3.00 -9.24 -21.21
N LYS A 54 3.02 -8.27 -22.13
CA LYS A 54 4.22 -7.47 -22.44
C LYS A 54 4.69 -6.64 -21.24
N LEU A 55 3.77 -6.00 -20.53
CA LEU A 55 4.08 -5.19 -19.34
C LEU A 55 4.65 -6.03 -18.20
N LEU A 56 4.08 -7.22 -17.95
CA LEU A 56 4.59 -8.14 -16.94
C LEU A 56 5.96 -8.70 -17.32
N SER A 57 6.18 -9.01 -18.59
CA SER A 57 7.47 -9.50 -19.10
C SER A 57 8.56 -8.43 -19.11
N ALA A 58 8.22 -7.18 -19.44
CA ALA A 58 9.17 -6.07 -19.48
C ALA A 58 9.50 -5.52 -18.09
N PHE A 59 8.54 -5.61 -17.17
CA PHE A 59 8.67 -5.14 -15.79
C PHE A 59 8.32 -6.26 -14.80
N PRO A 60 9.09 -7.37 -14.80
CA PRO A 60 8.89 -8.44 -13.85
C PRO A 60 9.06 -7.86 -12.46
N SER A 61 7.98 -7.92 -11.69
CA SER A 61 8.01 -7.52 -10.28
C SER A 61 8.25 -8.81 -9.49
N GLU A 62 9.51 -9.25 -9.42
CA GLU A 62 9.90 -10.22 -8.39
C GLU A 62 9.94 -9.47 -7.06
N GLU A 63 8.76 -9.24 -6.50
CA GLU A 63 8.68 -8.74 -5.14
C GLU A 63 9.13 -9.89 -4.22
N ASN A 64 10.38 -9.79 -3.74
CA ASN A 64 10.90 -10.72 -2.75
C ASN A 64 10.09 -10.55 -1.47
N TYR A 65 9.20 -11.50 -1.18
CA TYR A 65 8.31 -11.44 -0.04
C TYR A 65 9.07 -11.31 1.29
N GLY A 66 10.24 -11.95 1.41
CA GLY A 66 11.10 -11.80 2.59
C GLY A 66 11.60 -10.37 2.77
N GLN A 67 12.01 -9.70 1.69
CA GLN A 67 12.40 -8.29 1.74
C GLN A 67 11.21 -7.39 2.07
N MET A 68 10.04 -7.64 1.49
CA MET A 68 8.82 -6.87 1.79
C MET A 68 8.43 -6.97 3.26
N LEU A 69 8.49 -8.19 3.83
CA LEU A 69 8.26 -8.42 5.25
C LEU A 69 9.30 -7.70 6.11
N ALA A 70 10.57 -7.77 5.73
CA ALA A 70 11.64 -7.09 6.44
C ALA A 70 11.45 -5.56 6.44
N ASP A 71 11.15 -4.98 5.27
CA ASP A 71 10.86 -3.54 5.12
C ASP A 71 9.62 -3.13 5.91
N MET A 72 8.56 -3.96 5.86
CA MET A 72 7.35 -3.75 6.62
C MET A 72 7.65 -3.73 8.11
N LEU A 73 8.37 -4.72 8.65
CA LEU A 73 8.72 -4.79 10.07
C LEU A 73 9.67 -3.67 10.51
N ALA A 74 10.62 -3.29 9.65
CA ALA A 74 11.59 -2.24 9.93
C ALA A 74 10.97 -0.84 10.06
N ARG A 75 9.82 -0.57 9.44
CA ARG A 75 9.11 0.72 9.60
C ARG A 75 8.51 0.83 11.01
N ARG A 76 9.18 1.60 11.88
CA ARG A 76 8.74 1.99 13.22
C ARG A 76 8.37 3.47 13.29
N ALA A 77 7.42 3.85 14.15
CA ALA A 77 7.03 5.23 14.37
C ALA A 77 8.20 6.02 14.94
N ARG A 78 8.57 7.14 14.31
CA ARG A 78 9.67 7.98 14.80
C ARG A 78 9.12 8.97 15.82
N PHE A 79 9.97 9.43 16.73
CA PHE A 79 9.60 10.37 17.80
C PHE A 79 8.92 11.65 17.28
N ASN A 80 9.36 12.16 16.13
CA ASN A 80 8.79 13.36 15.52
C ASN A 80 7.66 13.08 14.52
N ASP A 81 7.44 11.84 14.09
CA ASP A 81 6.39 11.52 13.12
C ASP A 81 5.01 11.74 13.78
N SER A 82 4.03 12.19 12.99
CA SER A 82 2.64 11.97 13.39
C SER A 82 2.33 10.49 13.37
N LEU A 83 1.62 9.97 14.39
CA LEU A 83 1.14 8.59 14.37
C LEU A 83 0.22 8.32 13.18
N GLU A 84 -0.45 9.36 12.66
CA GLU A 84 -1.23 9.30 11.43
C GLU A 84 -0.37 9.05 10.19
N ASP A 85 0.70 9.83 10.01
CA ASP A 85 1.61 9.66 8.87
C ASP A 85 2.29 8.29 8.91
N TYR A 86 2.76 7.90 10.10
CA TYR A 86 3.28 6.56 10.36
C TYR A 86 2.28 5.48 9.97
N PHE A 87 1.02 5.61 10.38
CA PHE A 87 -0.02 4.64 10.10
C PHE A 87 -0.21 4.45 8.60
N TYR A 88 -0.36 5.53 7.81
CA TYR A 88 -0.59 5.41 6.37
C TYR A 88 0.60 4.79 5.62
N GLU A 89 1.83 5.15 6.01
CA GLU A 89 3.03 4.52 5.44
C GLU A 89 3.11 3.04 5.80
N LYS A 90 2.88 2.68 7.07
CA LYS A 90 2.93 1.31 7.56
C LYS A 90 1.86 0.44 6.91
N VAL A 91 0.63 0.93 6.80
CA VAL A 91 -0.49 0.24 6.13
C VAL A 91 -0.18 -0.01 4.66
N THR A 92 0.50 0.91 3.98
CA THR A 92 0.93 0.71 2.59
C THR A 92 1.89 -0.48 2.46
N LEU A 93 2.82 -0.67 3.41
CA LEU A 93 3.74 -1.82 3.44
C LEU A 93 3.02 -3.12 3.81
N ILE A 94 2.10 -3.07 4.77
CA ILE A 94 1.27 -4.22 5.18
C ILE A 94 0.40 -4.71 4.02
N ASN A 95 -0.22 -3.80 3.28
CA ASN A 95 -1.05 -4.13 2.11
C ASN A 95 -0.23 -4.79 1.00
N ARG A 96 1.01 -4.37 0.79
CA ARG A 96 1.94 -5.06 -0.13
C ARG A 96 2.20 -6.49 0.31
N CYS A 97 2.28 -6.75 1.61
CA CYS A 97 2.46 -8.10 2.15
C CYS A 97 1.17 -8.95 2.15
N ASN A 98 0.04 -8.43 1.66
CA ASN A 98 -1.29 -9.05 1.72
C ASN A 98 -1.70 -9.46 3.15
N ILE A 99 -1.30 -8.70 4.16
CA ILE A 99 -1.67 -8.93 5.56
C ILE A 99 -2.93 -8.11 5.87
N THR A 100 -3.97 -8.75 6.41
CA THR A 100 -5.29 -8.12 6.65
C THR A 100 -5.85 -8.43 8.04
N GLY A 101 -6.93 -7.72 8.42
CA GLY A 101 -7.65 -7.91 9.67
C GLY A 101 -6.78 -7.70 10.91
N LYS A 102 -6.98 -8.55 11.93
CA LYS A 102 -6.24 -8.46 13.20
C LYS A 102 -4.71 -8.51 13.03
N ARG A 103 -4.21 -9.29 12.08
CA ARG A 103 -2.76 -9.36 11.79
C ARG A 103 -2.20 -8.02 11.31
N ALA A 104 -2.98 -7.27 10.52
CA ALA A 104 -2.59 -5.95 10.08
C ALA A 104 -2.51 -4.97 11.26
N VAL A 105 -3.49 -5.00 12.16
CA VAL A 105 -3.51 -4.20 13.39
C VAL A 105 -2.28 -4.51 14.25
N GLU A 106 -2.00 -5.78 14.51
CA GLU A 106 -0.81 -6.21 15.27
C GLU A 106 0.50 -5.73 14.61
N CYS A 107 0.58 -5.76 13.28
CA CYS A 107 1.75 -5.25 12.55
C CYS A 107 1.93 -3.74 12.69
N VAL A 108 0.84 -2.96 12.73
CA VAL A 108 0.89 -1.52 13.01
C VAL A 108 1.36 -1.27 14.44
N LEU A 109 0.78 -1.96 15.42
CA LEU A 109 1.15 -1.80 16.84
C LEU A 109 2.59 -2.20 17.13
N HIS A 110 3.11 -3.23 16.43
CA HIS A 110 4.48 -3.69 16.60
C HIS A 110 5.52 -2.60 16.33
N GLY A 111 5.25 -1.69 15.39
CA GLY A 111 6.17 -0.61 15.07
C GLY A 111 5.99 0.65 15.92
N ILE A 112 5.09 0.66 16.91
CA ILE A 112 4.93 1.78 17.86
C ILE A 112 5.80 1.52 19.09
N ASP A 113 6.75 2.42 19.33
CA ASP A 113 7.68 2.33 20.47
C ASP A 113 7.09 2.88 21.77
N ASP A 114 6.11 3.78 21.68
CA ASP A 114 5.39 4.30 22.84
C ASP A 114 4.58 3.18 23.51
N ARG A 115 5.06 2.77 24.69
CA ARG A 115 4.48 1.67 25.47
C ARG A 115 3.06 1.99 25.94
N ALA A 116 2.76 3.25 26.29
CA ALA A 116 1.43 3.62 26.77
C ALA A 116 0.40 3.53 25.64
N VAL A 117 0.75 4.03 24.45
CA VAL A 117 -0.09 3.94 23.26
C VAL A 117 -0.30 2.49 22.85
N ARG A 118 0.76 1.67 22.84
CA ARG A 118 0.66 0.25 22.47
C ARG A 118 -0.21 -0.54 23.43
N LEU A 119 0.02 -0.42 24.74
CA LEU A 119 -0.78 -1.14 25.75
C LEU A 119 -2.24 -0.70 25.73
N GLY A 120 -2.51 0.59 25.53
CA GLY A 120 -3.87 1.11 25.40
C GLY A 120 -4.61 0.53 24.19
N ALA A 121 -3.93 0.41 23.05
CA ALA A 121 -4.51 -0.21 21.86
C ALA A 121 -4.69 -1.74 22.00
N GLU A 122 -3.73 -2.43 22.62
CA GLU A 122 -3.83 -3.88 22.89
C GLU A 122 -5.00 -4.19 23.84
N ALA A 123 -5.22 -3.38 24.87
CA ALA A 123 -6.36 -3.54 25.78
C ALA A 123 -7.70 -3.33 25.08
N ALA A 124 -7.76 -2.45 24.08
CA ALA A 124 -8.97 -2.17 23.31
C ALA A 124 -9.29 -3.25 22.25
N GLN A 125 -8.37 -4.18 21.98
CA GLN A 125 -8.54 -5.31 21.03
C GLN A 125 -9.15 -4.89 19.69
N TYR A 126 -8.61 -3.84 19.06
CA TYR A 126 -9.07 -3.42 17.75
C TYR A 126 -8.87 -4.51 16.68
N GLU A 127 -9.94 -4.85 15.97
CA GLU A 127 -9.89 -5.77 14.83
C GLU A 127 -9.79 -5.05 13.49
N ASP A 128 -10.00 -3.73 13.50
CA ASP A 128 -10.16 -2.89 12.33
C ASP A 128 -9.17 -1.71 12.35
N LEU A 129 -8.60 -1.43 11.17
CA LEU A 129 -7.57 -0.41 10.99
C LEU A 129 -8.12 1.02 11.16
N ASP A 130 -9.37 1.28 10.78
CA ASP A 130 -9.98 2.62 10.91
C ASP A 130 -10.27 2.96 12.38
N LYS A 131 -10.70 1.96 13.16
CA LYS A 131 -10.84 2.11 14.62
C LYS A 131 -9.48 2.39 15.28
N LEU A 132 -8.44 1.66 14.88
CA LEU A 132 -7.09 1.91 15.38
C LEU A 132 -6.58 3.31 15.02
N LEU A 133 -6.76 3.76 13.77
CA LEU A 133 -6.36 5.10 13.35
C LEU A 133 -7.04 6.18 14.19
N SER A 134 -8.33 6.03 14.45
CA SER A 134 -9.10 6.95 15.28
C SER A 134 -8.54 7.06 16.70
N TYR A 135 -8.09 5.95 17.27
CA TYR A 135 -7.38 5.94 18.55
C TYR A 135 -6.01 6.64 18.47
N LEU A 136 -5.20 6.32 17.47
CA LEU A 136 -3.86 6.88 17.30
C LEU A 136 -3.87 8.41 17.12
N LYS A 137 -4.89 8.95 16.45
CA LYS A 137 -5.11 10.39 16.33
C LYS A 137 -5.34 11.06 17.68
N ASN A 138 -6.01 10.39 18.60
CA ASN A 138 -6.35 10.92 19.92
C ASN A 138 -5.26 10.68 20.97
N ALA A 139 -4.44 9.64 20.81
CA ALA A 139 -3.41 9.25 21.78
C ALA A 139 -2.33 10.33 22.00
N ARG A 140 -2.07 11.18 21.00
CA ARG A 140 -1.09 12.29 21.09
C ARG A 140 -1.64 13.53 21.84
N ASN A 141 -2.94 13.58 22.12
CA ASN A 141 -3.58 14.71 22.83
C ASN A 141 -3.58 14.54 24.36
N VAL A 142 -3.10 13.41 24.88
CA VAL A 142 -2.95 13.23 26.33
C VAL A 142 -1.63 13.87 26.75
N LYS A 143 -1.69 15.14 27.18
CA LYS A 143 -0.55 15.86 27.76
C LYS A 143 0.03 15.03 28.93
N PRO A 144 1.36 14.97 29.10
CA PRO A 144 1.93 14.45 30.33
C PRO A 144 1.42 15.30 31.49
N ILE A 145 0.91 14.62 32.51
CA ILE A 145 0.58 15.22 33.81
C ILE A 145 1.91 15.81 34.33
N PRO A 146 1.99 17.11 34.67
CA PRO A 146 3.21 17.64 35.25
C PRO A 146 3.45 16.93 36.58
N ASP A 147 4.63 16.31 36.72
CA ASP A 147 5.07 15.74 37.99
C ASP A 147 5.00 16.82 39.07
N ARG A 148 4.38 16.45 40.21
CA ARG A 148 4.25 17.29 41.41
C ARG A 148 5.57 17.39 42.16
#